data_AF-A0A8J7WXK0-F1
#
_entry.id   AF-A0A8J7WXK0-F1
#
_cell.length_a   1.000
_cell.length_b   1.000
_cell.length_c   1.000
_cell.angle_alpha   90.00
_cell.angle_beta   90.00
_cell.angle_gamma   90.00
#
_symmetry.space_group_name_H-M   'P 1'
#
loop_
_entity.id
_entity.type
_entity.pdbx_description
1 polymer ?
#
loop_
_entity_poly.entity_id
_entity_poly.type
_entity_poly.pdbx_seq_one_letter_code
_entity_poly.pdbx_strand_id
1 'polypeptide(L)' 'LDFIPFHWERFDLLISKERFFDANIQDFLHTLSSSEFTNLTADLAGYDLSLSGKIVHPAS' A
#
# COMPACT_ATOMS: atom_id res chain seq x y z
N LEU A 1 1.93 -24.57 10.52
CA LEU A 1 3.26 -24.02 10.19
C LEU A 1 3.09 -22.52 10.28
N ASP A 2 3.56 -21.93 11.38
CA ASP A 2 3.50 -20.48 11.55
C ASP A 2 4.45 -19.83 10.55
N PHE A 3 4.05 -18.68 10.01
CA PHE A 3 4.88 -17.93 9.08
C PHE A 3 6.18 -17.48 9.77
N ILE A 4 7.34 -17.88 9.23
CA ILE A 4 8.65 -17.46 9.73
C ILE A 4 9.24 -16.48 8.70
N PRO A 5 9.25 -15.16 8.97
CA PRO A 5 9.85 -14.20 8.05
C PRO A 5 11.37 -14.38 8.04
N PHE A 6 11.94 -14.68 6.87
CA PHE A 6 13.39 -14.78 6.69
C PHE A 6 14.05 -13.41 6.51
N HIS A 7 13.37 -12.49 5.82
CA HIS A 7 13.83 -11.12 5.57
C HIS A 7 12.64 -10.15 5.52
N TRP A 8 12.93 -8.86 5.71
CA TRP A 8 11.95 -7.80 5.47
C TRP A 8 11.94 -7.46 3.97
N GLU A 9 10.77 -7.59 3.36
CA GLU A 9 10.55 -7.19 1.98
C GLU A 9 9.58 -6.02 1.94
N ARG A 10 10.03 -4.88 1.39
CA ARG A 10 9.21 -3.68 1.22
C ARG A 10 8.90 -3.49 -0.25
N PHE A 11 7.62 -3.33 -0.55
CA PHE A 11 7.15 -3.00 -1.89
C PHE A 11 6.71 -1.55 -1.96
N ASP A 12 7.28 -0.79 -2.89
CA ASP A 12 6.81 0.54 -3.23
C ASP A 12 6.13 0.49 -4.61
N LEU A 13 4.98 1.14 -4.76
CA LEU A 13 4.28 1.25 -6.03
C LEU A 13 4.68 2.55 -6.74
N LEU A 14 5.22 2.43 -7.95
CA LEU A 14 5.52 3.57 -8.81
C LEU A 14 4.35 3.85 -9.74
N ILE A 15 3.87 5.09 -9.71
CA ILE A 15 2.79 5.58 -10.58
C ILE A 15 3.37 6.72 -11.42
N SER A 16 3.18 6.66 -12.73
CA SER A 16 3.58 7.76 -13.61
C SER A 16 2.72 9.00 -13.32
N LYS A 17 3.34 10.18 -13.36
CA LYS A 17 2.65 11.44 -13.03
C LYS A 17 1.48 11.72 -13.97
N GLU A 18 1.60 11.31 -15.23
CA GLU A 18 0.57 11.45 -16.26
C GLU A 18 -0.68 10.61 -15.94
N ARG A 19 -0.49 9.47 -15.27
CA ARG A 19 -1.56 8.53 -14.90
C ARG A 19 -2.12 8.77 -13.51
N PHE A 20 -1.47 9.61 -12.71
CA PHE A 20 -1.86 9.82 -11.32
C PHE A 20 -3.33 10.23 -11.19
N PHE A 21 -3.82 11.11 -12.08
CA PHE A 21 -5.20 11.61 -12.05
C PHE A 21 -6.22 10.74 -12.79
N ASP A 22 -5.83 9.59 -13.34
CA ASP A 22 -6.77 8.67 -13.95
C ASP A 22 -7.74 8.15 -12.87
N ALA A 23 -9.04 8.14 -13.17
CA ALA A 23 -10.09 7.79 -12.20
C ALA A 23 -9.83 6.43 -11.52
N ASN A 24 -9.47 5.41 -12.30
CA ASN A 24 -9.16 4.08 -11.76
C ASN A 24 -7.95 4.07 -10.82
N ILE A 25 -6.97 4.95 -11.05
CA ILE A 25 -5.80 5.09 -10.17
C ILE A 25 -6.21 5.77 -8.86
N GLN A 26 -7.05 6.80 -8.94
CA GLN A 26 -7.59 7.47 -7.76
C GLN A 26 -8.45 6.52 -6.91
N ASP A 27 -9.33 5.74 -7.52
CA ASP A 27 -10.17 4.76 -6.83
C ASP A 27 -9.32 3.68 -6.12
N PHE A 28 -8.26 3.22 -6.79
CA PHE A 28 -7.31 2.28 -6.22
C PHE A 28 -6.55 2.88 -5.02
N LEU A 29 -6.03 4.09 -5.13
CA LEU A 29 -5.34 4.79 -4.04
C LEU A 29 -6.27 5.07 -2.84
N HIS A 30 -7.53 5.43 -3.12
CA HIS A 30 -8.54 5.60 -2.09
C HIS A 30 -8.79 4.28 -1.35
N THR A 31 -8.88 3.17 -2.09
CA THR A 31 -9.06 1.84 -1.51
C THR A 31 -7.89 1.49 -0.57
N LEU A 32 -6.64 1.69 -1.01
CA LEU A 32 -5.46 1.41 -0.19
C LEU A 32 -5.39 2.25 1.10
N SER A 33 -6.01 3.43 1.11
CA SER A 33 -6.00 4.36 2.23
C SER A 33 -7.25 4.23 3.12
N SER A 34 -8.15 3.29 2.81
CA SER A 34 -9.43 3.16 3.49
C SER A 34 -9.30 2.39 4.81
N SER A 35 -10.19 2.69 5.76
CA SER A 35 -10.26 1.98 7.03
C SER A 35 -10.73 0.54 6.84
N GLU A 36 -11.60 0.28 5.87
CA GLU A 36 -12.05 -1.06 5.50
C GLU A 36 -10.89 -1.93 5.00
N PHE A 37 -10.02 -1.38 4.15
CA PHE A 37 -8.82 -2.08 3.71
C PHE A 37 -7.88 -2.35 4.89
N THR A 38 -7.62 -1.33 5.70
CA THR A 38 -6.77 -1.47 6.91
C THR A 38 -7.29 -2.58 7.82
N ASN A 39 -8.59 -2.59 8.11
CA ASN A 39 -9.24 -3.60 8.95
C ASN A 39 -9.18 -5.00 8.34
N LEU A 40 -9.41 -5.14 7.03
CA LEU A 40 -9.31 -6.42 6.33
C LEU A 40 -7.89 -7.00 6.43
N THR A 41 -6.89 -6.12 6.43
CA THR A 41 -5.49 -6.52 6.48
C THR A 41 -4.94 -6.71 7.89
N ALA A 42 -5.68 -6.34 8.94
CA ALA A 42 -5.22 -6.44 10.33
C ALA A 42 -4.88 -7.87 10.76
N ASP A 43 -5.53 -8.86 10.15
CA ASP A 43 -5.33 -10.28 10.41
C ASP A 43 -4.22 -10.91 9.54
N LEU A 44 -3.54 -10.13 8.68
CA LEU A 44 -2.40 -10.59 7.89
C LEU A 44 -1.16 -10.70 8.77
N ALA A 45 -1.04 -11.83 9.46
CA ALA A 45 0.11 -12.15 10.29
C ALA A 45 1.41 -12.13 9.46
N GLY A 46 2.42 -11.41 9.94
CA GLY A 46 3.75 -11.36 9.34
C GLY A 46 4.02 -10.19 8.40
N TYR A 47 3.04 -9.33 8.13
CA TYR A 47 3.19 -8.12 7.32
C TYR A 47 2.88 -6.85 8.12
N ASP A 48 3.73 -5.84 8.00
CA ASP A 48 3.47 -4.48 8.49
C ASP A 48 2.93 -3.62 7.35
N LEU A 49 1.64 -3.27 7.43
CA LEU A 49 0.93 -2.49 6.43
C LEU A 49 0.66 -1.05 6.91
N SER A 50 1.34 -0.60 7.96
CA SER A 50 1.22 0.76 8.49
C SER A 50 1.55 1.88 7.49
N LEU A 51 2.25 1.53 6.40
CA LEU A 51 2.63 2.46 5.32
C LEU A 51 1.78 2.31 4.06
N SER A 52 0.83 1.37 4.01
CA SER A 52 -0.06 1.18 2.87
C SER A 52 -0.89 2.45 2.59
N GLY A 53 -1.08 2.78 1.31
CA GLY A 53 -1.80 3.98 0.89
C GLY A 53 -1.02 5.30 1.05
N LYS A 54 0.15 5.29 1.70
CA LYS A 54 0.98 6.49 1.83
C LYS A 54 1.61 6.86 0.49
N ILE A 55 1.29 8.06 -0.01
CA ILE A 55 1.88 8.61 -1.22
C ILE A 55 3.15 9.39 -0.84
N VAL A 56 4.28 9.06 -1.49
CA VAL A 56 5.54 9.79 -1.37
C VAL A 56 5.85 10.47 -2.70
N HIS A 57 5.99 11.79 -2.68
CA HIS A 57 6.41 12.56 -3.84
C HIS A 57 7.92 12.74 -3.84
N PRO A 58 8.60 12.64 -5.00
CA PRO A 58 10.02 12.98 -5.09
C PRO A 58 10.25 14.45 -4.72
N ALA A 59 11.36 14.73 -4.04
CA ALA A 59 11.78 16.10 -3.77
C ALA A 59 12.03 16.84 -5.10
N SER A 60 11.59 18.10 -5.18
CA SER A 60 11.77 18.97 -6.34
C SER A 60 13.20 19.46 -6.50
#